data_AF-A0AAU1FVC2-F1
#
_entry.id   AF-A0AAU1FVC2-F1
#
_cell.length_a   1.000
_cell.length_b   1.000
_cell.length_c   1.000
_cell.angle_alpha   90.00
_cell.angle_beta   90.00
_cell.angle_gamma   90.00
#
_symmetry.space_group_name_H-M   'P 1'
#
loop_
_entity.id
_entity.type
_entity.pdbx_description
1 polymer ?
#
loop_
_entity_poly.entity_id
_entity_poly.type
_entity_poly.pdbx_seq_one_letter_code
_entity_poly.pdbx_strand_id
1 'polypeptide(L)'
;MHGLRGDRLPRWIEAVCQGGLPARQQYAGGLLHDRDAVVAGLTSTWSSGQVEGRDTRAKLIKRMGYGRADFDLLRRRILTRA
;
A
#
# COMPACT_ATOMS: atom_id res chain seq x y z
N MET A 1 4.64 15.31 8.01
CA MET A 1 3.47 14.42 8.10
C MET A 1 2.25 15.23 7.72
N HIS A 2 1.60 14.88 6.62
CA HIS A 2 0.41 15.57 6.15
C HIS A 2 -0.74 15.37 7.15
N GLY A 3 -1.64 16.34 7.23
CA GLY A 3 -2.76 16.28 8.18
C GLY A 3 -3.56 14.98 8.01
N LEU A 4 -3.70 14.24 9.10
CA LEU A 4 -4.48 13.00 9.18
C LEU A 4 -5.97 13.35 9.03
N ARG A 5 -6.45 13.36 7.78
CA ARG A 5 -7.76 13.90 7.41
C ARG A 5 -8.56 12.91 6.56
N GLY A 6 -8.71 11.69 7.08
CA GLY A 6 -9.55 10.66 6.45
C GLY A 6 -11.02 11.09 6.34
N ASP A 7 -11.47 12.00 7.20
CA ASP A 7 -12.79 12.63 7.15
C ASP A 7 -13.07 13.36 5.82
N ARG A 8 -12.03 13.79 5.11
CA ARG A 8 -12.17 14.52 3.83
C ARG A 8 -12.26 13.63 2.61
N LEU A 9 -12.03 12.32 2.77
CA LEU A 9 -12.04 11.37 1.67
C LEU A 9 -13.35 11.38 0.88
N PRO A 10 -14.56 11.39 1.51
CA PRO A 10 -15.83 11.40 0.75
C PRO A 10 -15.97 12.63 -0.16
N ARG A 11 -15.65 13.82 0.37
CA ARG A 11 -15.70 15.07 -0.40
C ARG A 11 -14.75 15.05 -1.60
N TRP A 12 -13.57 14.46 -1.44
CA TRP A 12 -12.63 14.32 -2.54
C TRP A 12 -13.14 13.34 -3.61
N ILE A 13 -13.73 12.21 -3.19
CA ILE A 13 -14.32 11.23 -4.10
C ILE A 13 -15.46 11.86 -4.93
N GLU A 14 -16.36 12.63 -4.30
CA GLU A 14 -17.42 13.35 -5.00
C GLU A 14 -16.85 14.29 -6.07
N ALA A 15 -15.81 15.07 -5.74
CA ALA A 15 -15.17 15.98 -6.69
C ALA A 15 -14.53 15.22 -7.87
N VAL A 16 -13.92 14.06 -7.62
CA VAL A 16 -13.35 13.19 -8.66
C VAL A 16 -14.44 12.66 -9.59
N CYS A 17 -15.60 12.29 -9.05
CA CYS A 17 -16.73 11.81 -9.84
C CYS A 17 -17.28 12.88 -10.78
N GLN A 18 -17.36 14.13 -10.33
CA GLN A 18 -17.79 15.28 -11.14
C GLN A 18 -16.76 15.71 -12.20
N GLY A 19 -15.48 15.35 -12.04
CA GLY A 19 -14.40 15.74 -12.94
C GLY A 19 -14.35 15.02 -14.30
N GLY A 20 -15.27 14.08 -14.56
CA GLY A 20 -15.48 13.50 -15.90
C GLY A 20 -14.35 12.62 -16.46
N LEU A 21 -13.37 12.20 -15.64
CA LEU A 21 -12.26 11.35 -16.09
C LEU A 21 -12.47 9.90 -15.62
N PRO A 22 -12.75 8.95 -16.54
CA PRO A 22 -13.09 7.57 -16.19
C PRO A 22 -12.03 6.86 -15.35
N ALA A 23 -10.74 7.09 -15.64
CA ALA A 23 -9.64 6.49 -14.87
C ALA A 23 -9.63 6.95 -13.41
N ARG A 24 -9.97 8.22 -13.14
CA ARG A 24 -10.02 8.75 -11.76
C ARG A 24 -11.26 8.24 -11.03
N GLN A 25 -12.39 8.13 -11.72
CA GLN A 25 -13.62 7.55 -11.19
C GLN A 25 -13.42 6.08 -10.79
N GLN A 26 -12.76 5.29 -11.66
CA GLN A 26 -12.45 3.89 -11.37
C GLN A 26 -11.51 3.76 -10.16
N TYR A 27 -10.49 4.61 -10.07
CA TYR A 27 -9.61 4.66 -8.91
C TYR A 27 -10.37 5.01 -7.62
N ALA A 28 -11.24 6.03 -7.65
CA ALA A 28 -12.08 6.40 -6.52
C ALA A 28 -13.03 5.26 -6.12
N GLY A 29 -13.58 4.52 -7.09
CA GLY A 29 -14.38 3.32 -6.86
C GLY A 29 -13.62 2.23 -6.11
N GLY A 30 -12.33 2.02 -6.44
CA GLY A 30 -11.46 1.11 -5.69
C GLY A 30 -11.25 1.56 -4.24
N LEU A 31 -11.05 2.86 -4.01
CA LEU A 31 -10.91 3.40 -2.65
C LEU A 31 -12.20 3.27 -1.82
N LEU A 32 -13.38 3.33 -2.46
CA LEU A 32 -14.65 3.09 -1.80
C LEU A 32 -14.84 1.63 -1.38
N HIS A 33 -14.32 0.68 -2.15
CA HIS A 33 -14.39 -0.74 -1.81
C HIS A 33 -13.71 -1.02 -0.46
N ASP A 34 -12.53 -0.43 -0.24
CA ASP A 34 -11.74 -0.56 0.99
C ASP A 34 -11.87 0.67 1.91
N ARG A 35 -13.03 1.35 1.88
CA ARG A 35 -13.23 2.67 2.52
C ARG A 35 -12.70 2.74 3.95
N ASP A 36 -13.04 1.77 4.80
CA ASP A 36 -12.69 1.82 6.22
C ASP A 36 -11.17 1.70 6.41
N ALA A 37 -10.50 0.86 5.63
CA ALA A 37 -9.04 0.73 5.64
C ALA A 37 -8.36 2.01 5.11
N VAL A 38 -8.89 2.62 4.05
CA VAL A 38 -8.37 3.88 3.48
C VAL A 38 -8.55 5.03 4.48
N VAL A 39 -9.73 5.16 5.10
CA VAL A 39 -9.98 6.17 6.14
C VAL A 39 -9.06 5.96 7.33
N ALA A 40 -8.88 4.71 7.79
CA ALA A 40 -7.94 4.40 8.86
C ALA A 40 -6.50 4.77 8.47
N GLY A 41 -6.05 4.44 7.27
CA GLY A 41 -4.72 4.81 6.77
C GLY A 41 -4.50 6.32 6.66
N LEU A 42 -5.55 7.09 6.36
CA LEU A 42 -5.52 8.56 6.29
C LEU A 42 -5.71 9.25 7.66
N THR A 43 -6.13 8.52 8.69
CA THR A 43 -6.44 9.07 10.02
C THR A 43 -5.45 8.60 11.10
N SER A 44 -4.84 7.44 10.90
CA SER A 44 -3.91 6.84 11.84
C SER A 44 -2.57 7.57 11.89
N THR A 45 -2.02 7.71 13.10
CA THR A 45 -0.64 8.19 13.30
C THR A 45 0.39 7.11 12.96
N TRP A 46 -0.03 5.85 12.84
CA TRP A 46 0.81 4.72 12.50
C TRP A 46 0.95 4.59 10.98
N SER A 47 2.19 4.38 10.51
CA SER A 47 2.47 4.16 9.10
C SER A 47 2.80 2.69 8.81
N SER A 48 2.50 2.25 7.58
CA SER A 48 2.91 0.95 7.05
C SER A 48 4.40 0.88 6.69
N GLY A 49 5.18 1.95 6.88
CA GLY A 49 6.54 2.07 6.34
C GLY A 49 7.51 0.96 6.80
N GLN A 50 7.40 0.50 8.05
CA GLN A 50 8.21 -0.63 8.52
C GLN A 50 7.85 -1.94 7.81
N VAL A 51 6.56 -2.18 7.60
CA VAL A 51 6.04 -3.37 6.91
C VAL A 51 6.45 -3.32 5.44
N GLU A 52 6.26 -2.18 4.78
CA GLU A 52 6.66 -1.97 3.38
C GLU A 52 8.18 -2.08 3.19
N GLY A 53 8.97 -1.63 4.16
CA GLY A 53 10.42 -1.81 4.15
C GLY A 53 10.83 -3.29 4.22
N ARG A 54 10.17 -4.07 5.09
CA ARG A 54 10.38 -5.52 5.19
C ARG A 54 9.98 -6.24 3.89
N ASP A 55 8.85 -5.87 3.31
CA ASP A 55 8.38 -6.40 2.03
C ASP A 55 9.35 -6.07 0.89
N THR A 56 9.82 -4.83 0.84
CA THR A 56 10.80 -4.38 -0.17
C THR A 56 12.10 -5.17 -0.05
N ARG A 57 12.61 -5.37 1.17
CA ARG A 57 13.79 -6.21 1.43
C ARG A 57 13.57 -7.65 0.97
N ALA A 58 12.44 -8.26 1.33
CA ALA A 58 12.13 -9.63 0.92
C ALA A 58 12.04 -9.77 -0.61
N LYS A 59 11.36 -8.83 -1.28
CA LYS A 59 11.28 -8.74 -2.75
C LYS A 59 12.66 -8.56 -3.37
N LEU A 60 13.53 -7.73 -2.79
CA LEU A 60 14.91 -7.54 -3.26
C LEU A 60 15.72 -8.83 -3.17
N ILE A 61 15.67 -9.54 -2.04
CA ILE A 61 16.38 -10.83 -1.86
C ILE A 61 15.93 -11.85 -2.91
N LYS A 62 14.63 -11.94 -3.19
CA LYS A 62 14.08 -12.80 -4.25
C LYS A 62 14.58 -12.39 -5.64
N ARG A 63 14.60 -11.08 -5.95
CA ARG A 63 15.08 -10.54 -7.23
C ARG A 63 16.57 -10.77 -7.45
N MET A 64 17.40 -10.66 -6.41
CA MET A 64 18.84 -11.01 -6.49
C MET A 64 19.08 -12.49 -6.81
N GLY A 65 18.12 -13.37 -6.50
CA GLY A 65 18.15 -14.78 -6.90
C GLY A 65 17.64 -15.05 -8.31
N TYR A 66 17.33 -14.01 -9.11
CA TYR A 66 16.74 -14.12 -10.45
C TYR A 66 15.50 -15.03 -10.51
N GLY A 67 14.74 -15.09 -9.41
CA GLY A 67 13.57 -15.97 -9.30
C GLY A 67 13.86 -17.47 -9.18
N ARG A 68 15.14 -17.89 -9.09
CA ARG A 68 15.55 -19.29 -9.04
C ARG A 68 15.67 -19.86 -7.62
N ALA A 69 15.46 -19.04 -6.61
CA ALA A 69 15.49 -19.49 -5.22
C ALA A 69 14.12 -20.05 -4.83
N ASP A 70 14.11 -21.33 -4.43
CA ASP A 70 12.93 -21.97 -3.83
C ASP A 70 12.63 -21.41 -2.42
N PHE A 71 11.45 -21.69 -1.89
CA PHE A 71 10.94 -21.13 -0.64
C PHE A 71 11.92 -21.33 0.53
N ASP A 72 12.48 -22.53 0.69
CA ASP A 72 13.43 -22.82 1.78
C ASP A 72 14.69 -21.96 1.73
N LEU A 73 15.20 -21.70 0.52
CA LEU A 73 16.38 -20.85 0.32
C LEU A 73 16.04 -19.38 0.58
N LEU A 74 14.87 -18.92 0.13
CA LEU A 74 14.39 -17.56 0.41
C LEU A 74 14.17 -17.36 1.92
N ARG A 75 13.52 -18.31 2.60
CA ARG A 75 13.28 -18.28 4.04
C ARG A 75 14.59 -18.17 4.82
N ARG A 76 15.58 -19.02 4.51
CA ARG A 76 16.91 -18.93 5.13
C ARG A 76 17.52 -17.54 4.91
N ARG A 77 17.59 -17.07 3.66
CA ARG A 77 18.18 -15.74 3.33
C ARG A 77 17.47 -14.55 4.00
N ILE A 78 16.16 -14.64 4.22
CA ILE A 78 15.38 -13.59 4.89
C ILE A 78 15.63 -13.60 6.41
N LEU A 79 15.63 -14.79 7.03
CA LEU A 79 15.68 -14.97 8.49
C LEU A 79 17.11 -14.98 9.08
N THR A 80 18.11 -15.48 8.35
CA THR A 80 19.48 -15.68 8.89
C THR A 80 20.42 -14.50 8.62
N ARG A 81 19.91 -13.37 8.14
CA ARG A 81 20.70 -12.14 7.96
C ARG A 81 20.55 -11.24 9.17
N ALA A 82 21.64 -11.09 9.92
CA ALA A 82 22.01 -9.84 10.60
C ALA A 82 22.15 -8.70 9.58
#